data_AF-A0A1E4CUU4-F1
#
_entry.id   AF-A0A1E4CUU4-F1
#
_cell.length_a   1.000
_cell.length_b   1.000
_cell.length_c   1.000
_cell.angle_alpha   90.00
_cell.angle_beta   90.00
_cell.angle_gamma   90.00
#
_symmetry.space_group_name_H-M   'P 1'
#
loop_
_entity.id
_entity.type
_entity.pdbx_description
1 polymer ?
#
loop_
_entity_poly.entity_id
_entity_poly.type
_entity_poly.pdbx_seq_one_letter_code
_entity_poly.pdbx_strand_id
1 'polypeptide(L)'
;AAAMAAALSLGMASVASAQCLNKGGQGTNTTEDGAKFQAWEAVLQATDWGSWAQFMAAGQKVGTAPGYKVSKVRFKCTKGGLGSECKAFATLCK
;
A
#
# COMPACT_ATOMS: atom_id res chain seq x y z
N ALA A 1 3.41 -38.46 -28.95
CA ALA A 1 3.15 -37.59 -30.11
C ALA A 1 2.21 -36.47 -29.69
N ALA A 2 2.37 -35.30 -30.30
CA ALA A 2 1.97 -33.98 -29.83
C ALA A 2 0.51 -33.58 -30.10
N ALA A 3 0.01 -32.61 -29.31
CA ALA A 3 -0.79 -31.43 -29.70
C ALA A 3 -1.31 -30.76 -28.42
N MET A 4 -0.69 -29.73 -27.86
CA MET A 4 -0.86 -28.30 -28.19
C MET A 4 -2.32 -27.87 -28.47
N ALA A 5 -2.95 -27.28 -27.45
CA ALA A 5 -3.99 -26.24 -27.56
C ALA A 5 -3.77 -25.32 -26.33
N ALA A 6 -3.00 -24.25 -26.46
CA ALA A 6 -3.36 -22.94 -27.02
C ALA A 6 -4.40 -22.18 -26.18
N ALA A 7 -3.98 -20.98 -25.77
CA ALA A 7 -4.80 -19.83 -25.36
C ALA A 7 -5.50 -19.89 -23.99
N LEU A 8 -4.72 -19.82 -22.91
CA LEU A 8 -5.17 -19.04 -21.75
C LEU A 8 -5.02 -17.55 -22.09
N SER A 9 -6.02 -17.04 -22.77
CA SER A 9 -6.29 -15.62 -22.93
C SER A 9 -6.49 -15.00 -21.54
N LEU A 10 -5.40 -14.68 -20.83
CA LEU A 10 -5.41 -13.75 -19.70
C LEU A 10 -5.52 -12.31 -20.22
N GLY A 11 -6.47 -12.11 -21.12
CA GLY A 11 -7.01 -10.81 -21.47
C GLY A 11 -8.19 -10.53 -20.56
N MET A 12 -7.95 -10.40 -19.25
CA MET A 12 -8.78 -9.53 -18.45
C MET A 12 -8.01 -8.21 -18.39
N ALA A 13 -8.13 -7.41 -19.45
CA ALA A 13 -7.90 -5.99 -19.34
C ALA A 13 -8.92 -5.50 -18.31
N SER A 14 -8.49 -5.46 -17.05
CA SER A 14 -9.24 -4.85 -15.97
C SER A 14 -9.63 -3.49 -16.49
N VAL A 15 -10.93 -3.27 -16.68
CA VAL A 15 -11.47 -1.93 -16.90
C VAL A 15 -10.86 -1.09 -15.79
N ALA A 16 -9.95 -0.19 -16.16
CA ALA A 16 -9.38 0.80 -15.27
C ALA A 16 -10.52 1.77 -14.94
N SER A 17 -11.47 1.31 -14.14
CA SER A 17 -12.25 2.18 -13.30
C SER A 17 -11.20 2.86 -12.44
N ALA A 18 -11.24 4.19 -12.34
CA ALA A 18 -10.43 4.94 -11.40
C ALA A 18 -10.82 4.49 -9.98
N GLN A 19 -10.29 3.34 -9.55
CA GLN A 19 -10.67 2.66 -8.32
C GLN A 19 -9.85 3.30 -7.21
N CYS A 20 -10.46 4.32 -6.59
CA CYS A 20 -9.98 4.91 -5.37
C CYS A 20 -10.19 3.92 -4.22
N LEU A 21 -9.11 3.27 -3.80
CA LEU A 21 -9.07 2.35 -2.68
C LEU A 21 -8.83 3.15 -1.40
N ASN A 22 -9.79 3.12 -0.48
CA ASN A 22 -9.60 3.61 0.88
C ASN A 22 -8.96 2.49 1.69
N LYS A 23 -7.73 2.70 2.14
CA LYS A 23 -6.94 1.69 2.84
C LYS A 23 -6.42 2.28 4.14
N GLY A 24 -6.48 1.46 5.18
CA GLY A 24 -5.96 1.76 6.49
C GLY A 24 -4.93 0.71 6.88
N GLY A 25 -3.89 1.14 7.59
CA GLY A 25 -2.83 0.28 8.09
C GLY A 25 -2.42 0.74 9.48
N GLN A 26 -1.88 -0.18 10.26
CA GLN A 26 -1.41 0.08 11.62
C GLN A 26 0.02 -0.39 11.76
N GLY A 27 0.82 0.40 12.46
CA GLY A 27 2.21 0.09 12.77
C GLY A 27 2.51 0.48 14.21
N THR A 28 3.38 -0.29 14.86
CA THR A 28 3.77 -0.07 16.25
C THR A 28 5.29 -0.12 16.35
N ASN A 29 5.89 0.95 16.84
CA ASN A 29 7.34 1.04 16.95
C ASN A 29 7.73 1.84 18.21
N THR A 30 8.98 1.73 18.62
CA THR A 30 9.52 2.47 19.77
C THR A 30 9.55 3.99 19.52
N THR A 31 9.54 4.41 18.25
CA THR A 31 9.45 5.81 17.82
C THR A 31 8.20 6.06 16.98
N GLU A 32 7.71 7.30 16.99
CA GLU A 32 6.51 7.67 16.21
C GLU A 32 6.75 7.54 14.69
N ASP A 33 7.92 7.95 14.20
CA ASP A 33 8.24 7.87 12.78
C ASP A 33 8.35 6.43 12.31
N GLY A 34 8.96 5.56 13.11
CA GLY A 34 8.99 4.12 12.83
C GLY A 34 7.60 3.48 12.82
N ALA A 35 6.67 3.98 13.64
CA ALA A 35 5.29 3.49 13.69
C ALA A 35 4.49 3.99 12.48
N LYS A 36 4.68 5.24 12.05
CA LYS A 36 4.10 5.79 10.81
C LYS A 36 4.59 5.04 9.58
N PHE A 37 5.88 4.70 9.54
CA PHE A 37 6.48 3.93 8.45
C PHE A 37 5.81 2.56 8.32
N GLN A 38 5.79 1.77 9.41
CA GLN A 38 5.12 0.47 9.40
C GLN A 38 3.63 0.56 9.06
N ALA A 39 2.92 1.58 9.57
CA ALA A 39 1.53 1.79 9.26
C ALA A 39 1.31 2.06 7.76
N TRP A 40 2.21 2.83 7.14
CA TRP A 40 2.18 3.11 5.71
C TRP A 40 2.54 1.89 4.86
N GLU A 41 3.54 1.12 5.27
CA GLU A 41 3.86 -0.14 4.63
C GLU A 41 2.68 -1.09 4.61
N ALA A 42 1.97 -1.23 5.75
CA ALA A 42 0.78 -2.06 5.84
C ALA A 42 -0.33 -1.58 4.88
N VAL A 43 -0.50 -0.27 4.69
CA VAL A 43 -1.43 0.29 3.70
C VAL A 43 -1.04 -0.13 2.29
N LEU A 44 0.24 -0.02 1.93
CA LEU A 44 0.72 -0.35 0.58
C LEU A 44 0.64 -1.86 0.31
N GLN A 45 1.07 -2.70 1.25
CA GLN A 45 0.95 -4.16 1.15
C GLN A 45 -0.51 -4.61 0.98
N ALA A 46 -1.45 -3.95 1.67
CA ALA A 46 -2.89 -4.22 1.55
C ALA A 46 -3.53 -3.64 0.27
N THR A 47 -2.79 -2.83 -0.49
CA THR A 47 -3.24 -2.21 -1.74
C THR A 47 -2.67 -2.94 -2.94
N ASP A 48 -1.35 -2.96 -3.07
CA ASP A 48 -0.63 -3.52 -4.19
C ASP A 48 0.85 -3.78 -3.83
N TRP A 49 1.28 -5.03 -3.98
CA TRP A 49 2.66 -5.45 -3.71
C TRP A 49 3.68 -4.80 -4.65
N GLY A 50 3.26 -4.46 -5.88
CA GLY A 50 4.12 -3.73 -6.82
C GLY A 50 4.41 -2.31 -6.36
N SER A 51 3.38 -1.59 -5.93
CA SER A 51 3.50 -0.24 -5.36
C SER A 51 4.32 -0.25 -4.06
N TRP A 52 4.12 -1.24 -3.19
CA TRP A 52 4.96 -1.42 -2.00
C TRP A 52 6.44 -1.66 -2.37
N ALA A 53 6.72 -2.56 -3.31
CA ALA A 53 8.10 -2.84 -3.73
C ALA A 53 8.78 -1.59 -4.32
N GLN A 54 8.06 -0.83 -5.14
CA GLN A 54 8.54 0.45 -5.68
C GLN A 54 8.74 1.49 -4.57
N PHE A 55 7.86 1.54 -3.58
CA PHE A 55 8.03 2.42 -2.41
C PHE A 55 9.31 2.07 -1.63
N MET A 56 9.58 0.78 -1.43
CA MET A 56 10.81 0.30 -0.80
C MET A 56 12.05 0.68 -1.62
N ALA A 57 11.97 0.56 -2.95
CA ALA A 57 13.05 0.94 -3.86
C ALA A 57 13.24 2.47 -3.97
N ALA A 58 12.17 3.25 -3.85
CA ALA A 58 12.17 4.72 -4.00
C ALA A 58 12.55 5.48 -2.71
N GLY A 59 13.03 4.77 -1.68
CA GLY A 59 13.51 5.38 -0.44
C GLY A 59 12.44 5.58 0.63
N GLN A 60 11.37 4.77 0.64
CA GLN A 60 10.52 4.57 1.81
C GLN A 60 9.79 5.83 2.33
N LYS A 61 9.52 6.79 1.44
CA LYS A 61 8.91 8.07 1.82
C LYS A 61 7.43 7.91 2.18
N VAL A 62 7.15 7.90 3.49
CA VAL A 62 5.79 7.78 4.04
C VAL A 62 4.81 8.77 3.38
N GLY A 63 3.66 8.26 2.93
CA GLY A 63 2.62 9.05 2.26
C GLY A 63 2.73 9.08 0.73
N THR A 64 3.69 8.39 0.13
CA THR A 64 3.74 8.16 -1.33
C THR A 64 3.44 6.70 -1.67
N ALA A 65 2.81 6.50 -2.82
CA ALA A 65 2.51 5.19 -3.37
C ALA A 65 2.82 5.22 -4.87
N PRO A 66 3.96 4.68 -5.32
CA PRO A 66 4.31 4.70 -6.73
C PRO A 66 3.24 4.02 -7.59
N GLY A 67 2.84 4.67 -8.67
CA GLY A 67 1.75 4.22 -9.55
C GLY A 67 0.33 4.51 -9.04
N TYR A 68 0.18 5.21 -7.90
CA TYR A 68 -1.12 5.62 -7.37
C TYR A 68 -1.09 7.10 -6.97
N LYS A 69 -2.20 7.80 -7.21
CA LYS A 69 -2.44 9.13 -6.65
C LYS A 69 -2.88 8.97 -5.21
N VAL A 70 -1.99 9.32 -4.29
CA VAL A 70 -2.30 9.32 -2.86
C VAL A 70 -3.07 10.58 -2.50
N SER A 71 -4.20 10.43 -1.81
CA SER A 71 -5.00 11.53 -1.29
C SER A 71 -5.53 11.20 0.11
N LYS A 72 -5.92 12.25 0.85
CA LYS A 72 -6.49 12.14 2.20
C LYS A 72 -5.62 11.32 3.18
N VAL A 73 -4.29 11.43 3.07
CA VAL A 73 -3.38 10.78 4.01
C VAL A 73 -3.59 11.34 5.41
N ARG A 74 -3.94 10.47 6.36
CA ARG A 74 -4.09 10.81 7.77
C ARG A 74 -3.33 9.80 8.60
N PHE A 75 -2.56 10.30 9.55
CA PHE A 75 -1.91 9.49 10.57
C PHE A 75 -2.53 9.82 11.91
N LYS A 76 -2.95 8.79 12.65
CA LYS A 76 -3.38 8.91 14.03
C LYS A 76 -2.40 8.12 14.89
N CYS A 77 -1.52 8.82 15.57
CA CYS A 77 -0.54 8.21 16.47
C CYS A 77 -1.01 8.35 17.91
N THR A 78 -0.87 7.27 18.66
CA THR A 78 -1.17 7.18 20.08
C THR A 78 0.02 6.54 20.77
N LYS A 79 0.49 7.16 21.87
CA LYS A 79 1.52 6.58 22.71
C LYS A 79 0.91 5.39 23.47
N GLY A 80 1.45 4.19 23.28
CA GLY A 80 0.92 2.93 23.81
C GLY A 80 2.01 2.04 24.41
N GLY A 81 1.63 0.86 24.91
CA GLY A 81 2.46 0.03 25.80
C GLY A 81 3.85 -0.38 25.29
N LEU A 82 4.06 -0.51 23.97
CA LEU A 82 5.37 -0.85 23.36
C LEU A 82 6.10 0.36 22.75
N GLY A 83 5.57 1.58 22.92
CA GLY A 83 6.12 2.81 22.33
C GLY A 83 5.04 3.70 21.73
N SER A 84 5.06 3.86 20.40
CA SER A 84 4.07 4.60 19.62
C SER A 84 3.34 3.65 18.69
N GLU A 85 2.01 3.65 18.72
CA GLU A 85 1.15 2.99 17.74
C GLU A 85 0.59 4.06 16.81
N CYS A 86 0.76 3.89 15.50
CA CYS A 86 0.22 4.79 14.50
C CYS A 86 -0.72 4.05 13.56
N LYS A 87 -1.83 4.70 13.21
CA LYS A 87 -2.80 4.24 12.21
C LYS A 87 -2.75 5.19 11.02
N ALA A 88 -2.38 4.67 9.87
CA ALA A 88 -2.40 5.37 8.61
C ALA A 88 -3.73 5.11 7.91
N PHE A 89 -4.31 6.16 7.32
CA PHE A 89 -5.45 6.07 6.43
C PHE A 89 -5.12 6.85 5.17
N ALA A 90 -5.32 6.26 4.00
CA ALA A 90 -5.17 6.97 2.74
C ALA A 90 -6.15 6.46 1.69
N THR A 91 -6.43 7.34 0.74
CA THR A 91 -7.17 7.03 -0.47
C THR A 91 -6.17 6.96 -1.62
N LEU A 92 -6.04 5.76 -2.19
CA LEU A 92 -5.14 5.45 -3.30
C LEU A 92 -5.98 5.31 -4.57
N CYS A 93 -5.88 6.30 -5.46
CA CYS A 93 -6.59 6.26 -6.75
C CYS A 93 -5.61 5.91 -7.86
N LYS A 94 -6.00 5.01 -8.76
CA LYS A 94 -5.24 4.68 -9.97
C LYS A 94 -5.84 5.38 -11.18
#